data_AF-A0A485B976-F1
#
_entry.id   AF-A0A485B976-F1
#
_cell.length_a   1.000
_cell.length_b   1.000
_cell.length_c   1.000
_cell.angle_alpha   90.00
_cell.angle_beta   90.00
_cell.angle_gamma   90.00
#
_symmetry.space_group_name_H-M   'P 1'
#
loop_
_entity.id
_entity.type
_entity.pdbx_description
1 polymer ?
#
loop_
_entity_poly.entity_id
_entity_poly.type
_entity_poly.pdbx_seq_one_letter_code
_entity_poly.pdbx_strand_id
1 'polypeptide(L)' 'MAGRLLDAVPLNSLTGVGAAQSNKLAKIGLHTVQDLLLHLPLRYEDRTHLYQIGELLPGVYAHR' A
#
# COMPACT_ATOMS: atom_id res chain seq x y z
N MET A 1 4.55 -5.69 -28.74
CA MET A 1 4.79 -5.78 -27.29
C MET A 1 3.59 -6.45 -26.66
N ALA A 2 3.75 -7.62 -26.07
CA ALA A 2 2.63 -8.35 -25.47
C ALA A 2 2.16 -7.59 -24.22
N GLY A 3 1.06 -6.84 -24.33
CA GLY A 3 0.37 -6.30 -23.17
C GLY A 3 -0.23 -7.47 -22.40
N ARG A 4 0.48 -7.97 -21.39
CA ARG A 4 -0.09 -8.94 -20.47
C ARG A 4 -1.15 -8.21 -19.65
N LEU A 5 -2.36 -8.73 -19.65
CA LEU A 5 -3.44 -8.20 -18.82
C LEU A 5 -3.04 -8.37 -17.34
N LEU A 6 -3.17 -7.29 -16.55
CA LEU A 6 -2.66 -7.22 -15.17
C LEU A 6 -3.53 -8.01 -14.16
N ASP A 7 -4.75 -8.36 -14.56
CA ASP A 7 -5.65 -9.29 -13.89
C ASP A 7 -5.13 -10.74 -13.90
N ALA A 8 -4.26 -11.10 -14.84
CA ALA A 8 -3.66 -12.43 -14.91
C ALA A 8 -2.30 -12.51 -14.19
N VAL A 9 -1.76 -11.39 -13.68
CA VAL A 9 -0.46 -11.36 -13.01
C VAL A 9 -0.64 -11.56 -11.51
N PRO A 10 -0.21 -12.70 -10.94
CA PRO A 10 -0.40 -12.98 -9.52
C PRO A 10 0.53 -12.12 -8.65
N LEU A 11 0.08 -11.73 -7.47
CA LEU A 11 0.84 -10.84 -6.58
C LEU A 11 2.18 -11.42 -6.11
N ASN A 12 2.31 -12.74 -6.03
CA ASN A 12 3.56 -13.40 -5.65
C ASN A 12 4.69 -13.26 -6.69
N SER A 13 4.41 -12.75 -7.89
CA SER A 13 5.46 -12.40 -8.86
C SER A 13 6.15 -11.07 -8.54
N LEU A 14 5.60 -10.26 -7.62
CA LEU A 14 6.19 -9.00 -7.18
C LEU A 14 7.30 -9.26 -6.16
N THR A 15 8.39 -8.52 -6.28
CA THR A 15 9.47 -8.55 -5.30
C THR A 15 8.96 -8.10 -3.93
N GLY A 16 9.30 -8.86 -2.88
CA GLY A 16 8.81 -8.60 -1.53
C GLY A 16 7.45 -9.21 -1.18
N VAL A 17 6.71 -9.79 -2.14
CA VAL A 17 5.45 -10.50 -1.89
C VAL A 17 5.69 -12.01 -1.80
N GLY A 18 6.24 -12.46 -0.67
CA GLY A 18 6.37 -13.89 -0.36
C GLY A 18 5.03 -14.54 0.04
N ALA A 19 5.04 -15.85 0.30
CA ALA A 19 3.84 -16.62 0.65
C ALA A 19 3.05 -16.02 1.83
N ALA A 20 3.74 -15.55 2.87
CA ALA A 20 3.09 -14.94 4.03
C ALA A 20 2.37 -13.63 3.68
N GLN A 21 2.95 -12.79 2.81
CA GLN A 21 2.32 -11.54 2.39
C GLN A 21 1.18 -11.79 1.40
N SER A 22 1.37 -12.71 0.46
CA SER A 22 0.30 -13.16 -0.47
C SER A 22 -0.94 -13.64 0.30
N ASN A 23 -0.75 -14.45 1.34
CA ASN A 23 -1.86 -14.93 2.18
C ASN A 23 -2.58 -13.80 2.94
N LYS A 24 -1.88 -12.74 3.34
CA LYS A 24 -2.51 -11.57 3.98
C LYS A 24 -3.31 -10.75 2.97
N LEU A 25 -2.76 -10.55 1.78
CA LEU A 25 -3.42 -9.83 0.68
C LEU A 25 -4.69 -10.58 0.21
N ALA A 26 -4.63 -11.91 0.12
CA ALA A 26 -5.79 -12.74 -0.21
C ALA A 26 -6.93 -12.62 0.82
N LYS A 27 -6.64 -12.39 2.11
CA LYS A 27 -7.67 -12.18 3.14
C LYS A 27 -8.48 -10.89 2.92
N ILE A 28 -7.91 -9.91 2.25
CA ILE A 28 -8.58 -8.65 1.89
C ILE A 28 -9.02 -8.63 0.41
N GLY A 29 -9.03 -9.80 -0.25
CA GLY A 29 -9.53 -9.97 -1.61
C GLY A 29 -8.55 -9.56 -2.72
N LEU A 30 -7.27 -9.36 -2.42
CA LEU A 30 -6.27 -8.98 -3.41
C LEU A 30 -5.50 -10.21 -3.89
N HIS A 31 -5.58 -10.50 -5.19
CA HIS A 31 -4.94 -11.68 -5.80
C HIS A 31 -4.01 -11.31 -6.96
N THR A 32 -4.32 -10.23 -7.66
CA THR A 32 -3.67 -9.82 -8.90
C THR A 32 -3.03 -8.43 -8.77
N VAL A 33 -2.09 -8.12 -9.67
CA VAL A 33 -1.48 -6.77 -9.73
C VAL A 33 -2.54 -5.70 -10.00
N GLN A 34 -3.57 -6.01 -10.81
CA GLN A 34 -4.68 -5.09 -11.05
C GLN A 34 -5.45 -4.78 -9.75
N ASP A 35 -5.74 -5.79 -8.94
CA ASP A 35 -6.43 -5.59 -7.66
C ASP A 35 -5.65 -4.64 -6.76
N LEU A 36 -4.32 -4.81 -6.69
CA LEU A 36 -3.45 -3.95 -5.88
C LEU A 36 -3.43 -2.50 -6.38
N LEU A 37 -3.40 -2.28 -7.69
CA LEU A 37 -3.41 -0.93 -8.27
C LEU A 37 -4.72 -0.19 -8.00
N LEU A 38 -5.83 -0.93 -7.91
CA LEU A 38 -7.16 -0.39 -7.63
C LEU A 38 -7.54 -0.45 -6.14
N HIS A 39 -6.66 -0.98 -5.29
CA HIS A 39 -6.80 -0.96 -3.84
C HIS A 39 -6.31 0.38 -3.28
N LEU A 40 -7.15 1.40 -3.43
CA LEU A 40 -6.82 2.77 -3.03
C LEU A 40 -6.63 2.88 -1.51
N PRO A 41 -5.69 3.73 -1.03
CA PRO A 41 -5.52 3.98 0.39
C PRO A 41 -6.80 4.50 1.04
N LEU A 42 -7.09 4.05 2.26
CA LEU A 42 -8.19 4.58 3.07
C LEU A 42 -8.03 6.08 3.34
N ARG A 43 -6.78 6.53 3.52
CA ARG A 43 -6.41 7.94 3.68
C ARG A 43 -5.03 8.16 3.10
N TYR A 44 -4.84 9.34 2.54
CA TYR A 44 -3.51 9.84 2.20
C TYR A 44 -2.95 10.57 3.41
N GLU A 45 -1.65 10.43 3.58
CA GLU A 45 -0.90 11.01 4.68
C GLU A 45 0.03 12.06 4.10
N ASP A 46 -0.21 13.32 4.48
CA ASP A 46 0.63 14.42 4.02
C ASP A 46 1.88 14.51 4.90
N ARG A 47 3.04 14.29 4.28
CA ARG A 47 4.35 14.36 4.92
C ARG A 47 5.17 15.57 4.47
N THR A 48 4.55 16.57 3.83
CA THR A 48 5.28 17.78 3.42
C THR A 48 5.59 18.71 4.58
N HIS A 49 4.93 18.53 5.73
CA HIS A 49 5.06 19.38 6.91
C HIS A 49 5.92 18.71 7.98
N LEU A 50 7.01 19.37 8.35
CA LEU A 50 7.84 18.99 9.49
C LEU A 50 7.36 19.75 10.73
N TYR A 51 7.27 19.05 11.85
CA TYR A 51 6.87 19.62 13.14
C TYR A 51 8.03 19.57 14.11
N GLN A 52 8.34 20.68 14.77
CA GLN A 52 9.27 20.64 15.89
C GLN A 52 8.62 19.96 17.09
N ILE A 53 9.42 19.26 17.90
CA ILE A 53 8.92 18.54 19.09
C ILE A 53 8.19 19.48 20.06
N GLY A 54 8.66 20.73 20.20
CA GLY A 54 8.06 21.74 21.07
C GLY A 54 6.73 22.32 20.57
N GLU A 55 6.36 22.07 19.30
CA GLU A 55 5.17 22.62 18.65
C GLU A 55 4.03 21.59 18.57
N LEU A 56 4.24 20.38 19.09
CA LEU A 56 3.24 19.31 19.05
C LEU A 56 2.05 19.63 19.95
N LEU A 57 0.85 19.56 19.37
CA LEU A 57 -0.40 19.69 20.08
C LEU A 57 -1.04 18.31 20.32
N PRO A 58 -1.70 18.09 21.47
CA PRO A 58 -2.42 16.85 21.74
C PRO A 58 -3.44 16.53 20.64
N GLY A 59 -3.42 15.30 20.15
CA GLY A 59 -4.34 14.83 19.10
C GLY A 59 -3.92 15.17 17.67
N VAL A 60 -2.85 15.96 17.47
CA VAL A 60 -2.28 16.18 16.15
C VAL A 60 -1.36 15.02 15.78
N TYR A 61 -1.59 14.45 14.60
CA TYR A 61 -0.71 13.43 14.05
C TYR A 61 0.45 14.12 13.33
N ALA A 62 1.63 14.07 13.94
CA ALA A 62 2.86 14.64 13.39
C ALA A 62 3.81 13.51 12.95
N HIS A 63 4.33 13.63 11.73
CA HIS A 63 5.39 12.76 11.25
C HIS A 63 6.77 13.20 11.75
N ARG A 64 7.67 12.23 11.88
CA ARG A 64 9.09 12.44 12.19
C ARG A 64 9.81 13.06 10.99
#